data_AF-A0A494Z368-F1
#
_entry.id   AF-A0A494Z368-F1
#
_cell.length_a   1.000
_cell.length_b   1.000
_cell.length_c   1.000
_cell.angle_alpha   90.00
_cell.angle_beta   90.00
_cell.angle_gamma   90.00
#
_symmetry.space_group_name_H-M   'P 1'
#
loop_
_entity.id
_entity.type
_entity.pdbx_description
1 polymer ?
#
loop_
_entity_poly.entity_id
_entity_poly.type
_entity_poly.pdbx_seq_one_letter_code
_entity_poly.pdbx_strand_id
1 'polypeptide(L)'
;MTKNATKQYNGIVLLTGYLQRLFVAETIYQRVGEHFDQERLATIHNLLDETYKVIPVFEQTHSLTETQKVQLQVVTEQVEQLMQSYFKPMAVSFTYKLAIVGSSLYAEQKVNAGIIRLGEIFKVEVNTDFHRRVQFYEQRTKMIDYLVGMLHEKKEIEEQFKKPVDSWFDDVMRNKDFILSDIKQIGELIGF
;
A
#
# COMPACT_ATOMS: atom_id res chain seq x y z
N MET A 1 8.17 17.59 21.69
CA MET A 1 8.39 17.72 20.22
C MET A 1 8.28 16.36 19.51
N THR A 2 8.87 15.29 20.01
CA THR A 2 8.82 13.92 19.43
C THR A 2 7.42 13.39 19.12
N LYS A 3 6.42 13.62 20.00
CA LYS A 3 5.03 13.16 19.76
C LYS A 3 4.42 13.67 18.45
N ASN A 4 4.79 14.87 17.99
CA ASN A 4 4.31 15.41 16.73
C ASN A 4 5.01 14.72 15.54
N ALA A 5 6.35 14.61 15.60
CA ALA A 5 7.13 13.96 14.55
C ALA A 5 6.72 12.48 14.33
N THR A 6 6.49 11.73 15.41
CA THR A 6 6.00 10.35 15.31
C THR A 6 4.61 10.27 14.67
N LYS A 7 3.72 11.20 14.99
CA LYS A 7 2.38 11.30 14.38
C LYS A 7 2.49 11.59 12.87
N GLN A 8 3.32 12.55 12.49
CA GLN A 8 3.56 12.90 11.09
C GLN A 8 4.19 11.75 10.31
N TYR A 9 5.18 11.05 10.90
CA TYR A 9 5.77 9.87 10.29
C TYR A 9 4.73 8.77 10.05
N ASN A 10 3.84 8.51 11.00
CA ASN A 10 2.73 7.57 10.81
C ASN A 10 1.84 7.96 9.63
N GLY A 11 1.54 9.25 9.46
CA GLY A 11 0.79 9.74 8.30
C GLY A 11 1.52 9.46 6.98
N ILE A 12 2.83 9.69 6.94
CA ILE A 12 3.66 9.38 5.75
C ILE A 12 3.69 7.87 5.48
N VAL A 13 3.86 7.03 6.52
CA VAL A 13 3.82 5.57 6.39
C VAL A 13 2.48 5.11 5.81
N LEU A 14 1.37 5.63 6.32
CA LEU A 14 0.04 5.31 5.83
C LEU A 14 -0.13 5.71 4.36
N LEU A 15 0.29 6.93 3.99
CA LEU A 15 0.28 7.40 2.60
C LEU A 15 1.07 6.49 1.66
N THR A 16 2.29 6.09 2.06
CA THR A 16 3.09 5.14 1.26
C THR A 16 2.43 3.76 1.15
N GLY A 17 1.66 3.33 2.16
CA GLY A 17 0.86 2.12 2.10
C GLY A 17 -0.21 2.18 1.00
N TYR A 18 -0.95 3.29 0.92
CA TYR A 18 -1.96 3.49 -0.14
C TYR A 18 -1.33 3.59 -1.54
N LEU A 19 -0.21 4.31 -1.66
CA LEU A 19 0.53 4.39 -2.93
C LEU A 19 1.04 3.01 -3.36
N GLN A 20 1.58 2.21 -2.42
CA GLN A 20 2.00 0.83 -2.68
C GLN A 20 0.82 -0.04 -3.12
N ARG A 21 -0.35 0.11 -2.47
CA ARG A 21 -1.59 -0.59 -2.83
C ARG A 21 -1.96 -0.32 -4.29
N LEU A 22 -2.05 0.95 -4.66
CA LEU A 22 -2.38 1.38 -6.01
C LEU A 22 -1.36 0.84 -7.03
N PHE A 23 -0.07 1.03 -6.76
CA PHE A 23 1.01 0.64 -7.65
C PHE A 23 1.05 -0.86 -7.92
N VAL A 24 0.93 -1.67 -6.88
CA VAL A 24 0.97 -3.14 -7.00
C VAL A 24 -0.25 -3.65 -7.77
N ALA A 25 -1.44 -3.11 -7.53
CA ALA A 25 -2.63 -3.54 -8.26
C ALA A 25 -2.48 -3.32 -9.77
N GLU A 26 -2.06 -2.11 -10.18
CA GLU A 26 -1.82 -1.79 -11.60
C GLU A 26 -0.68 -2.62 -12.20
N THR A 27 0.39 -2.84 -11.44
CA THR A 27 1.52 -3.69 -11.87
C THR A 27 1.08 -5.14 -12.08
N ILE A 28 0.23 -5.67 -11.21
CA ILE A 28 -0.32 -7.02 -11.37
C ILE A 28 -1.17 -7.08 -12.64
N TYR A 29 -2.10 -6.14 -12.86
CA TYR A 29 -2.92 -6.10 -14.08
C TYR A 29 -2.05 -6.05 -15.35
N GLN A 30 -1.03 -5.21 -15.35
CA GLN A 30 -0.07 -5.13 -16.46
C GLN A 30 0.63 -6.47 -16.72
N ARG A 31 1.15 -7.12 -15.67
CA ARG A 31 1.93 -8.36 -15.80
C ARG A 31 1.10 -9.53 -16.33
N VAL A 32 -0.15 -9.64 -15.91
CA VAL A 32 -1.06 -10.72 -16.27
C VAL A 32 -1.84 -10.44 -17.57
N GLY A 33 -1.60 -9.31 -18.22
CA GLY A 33 -2.22 -8.95 -19.50
C GLY A 33 -3.68 -8.50 -19.40
N GLU A 34 -4.13 -8.10 -18.21
CA GLU A 34 -5.44 -7.48 -18.02
C GLU A 34 -5.42 -6.01 -18.46
N HIS A 35 -6.59 -5.43 -18.70
CA HIS A 35 -6.69 -4.01 -18.99
C HIS A 35 -6.24 -3.18 -17.79
N PHE A 36 -5.24 -2.33 -18.01
CA PHE A 36 -4.71 -1.38 -17.06
C PHE A 36 -4.55 -0.01 -17.71
N ASP A 37 -4.53 1.04 -16.89
CA ASP A 37 -4.38 2.41 -17.34
C ASP A 37 -2.91 2.86 -17.17
N GLN A 38 -2.23 3.09 -18.30
CA GLN A 38 -0.83 3.49 -18.32
C GLN A 38 -0.59 4.87 -17.71
N GLU A 39 -1.50 5.83 -17.94
CA GLU A 39 -1.38 7.19 -17.39
C GLU A 39 -1.59 7.16 -15.88
N ARG A 40 -2.54 6.34 -15.43
CA ARG A 40 -2.77 6.07 -14.00
C ARG A 40 -1.55 5.46 -13.34
N LEU A 41 -0.94 4.43 -13.94
CA LEU A 41 0.27 3.80 -13.41
C LEU A 41 1.45 4.80 -13.34
N ALA A 42 1.65 5.61 -14.39
CA ALA A 42 2.67 6.65 -14.42
C ALA A 42 2.44 7.71 -13.33
N THR A 43 1.18 8.12 -13.13
CA THR A 43 0.79 9.05 -12.06
C THR A 43 1.14 8.48 -10.69
N ILE A 44 0.75 7.23 -10.42
CA ILE A 44 1.06 6.56 -9.15
C ILE A 44 2.57 6.49 -8.92
N HIS A 45 3.36 6.17 -9.95
CA HIS A 45 4.82 6.13 -9.86
C HIS A 45 5.40 7.50 -9.48
N ASN A 46 4.94 8.57 -10.13
CA ASN A 46 5.40 9.93 -9.81
C ASN A 46 5.06 10.32 -8.36
N LEU A 47 3.86 9.98 -7.88
CA LEU A 47 3.44 10.24 -6.49
C LEU A 47 4.29 9.46 -5.46
N LEU A 48 4.68 8.22 -5.79
CA LEU A 48 5.63 7.45 -4.99
C LEU A 48 6.98 8.15 -4.92
N ASP A 49 7.54 8.56 -6.06
CA ASP A 49 8.83 9.26 -6.13
C ASP A 49 8.80 10.58 -5.34
N GLU A 50 7.72 11.33 -5.46
CA GLU A 50 7.50 12.57 -4.70
C GLU A 50 7.50 12.33 -3.19
N THR A 51 6.77 11.30 -2.73
CA THR A 51 6.71 10.93 -1.32
C THR A 51 8.07 10.43 -0.81
N TYR A 52 8.80 9.65 -1.61
CA TYR A 52 10.12 9.13 -1.25
C TYR A 52 11.22 10.20 -1.22
N LYS A 53 11.04 11.35 -1.87
CA LYS A 53 11.93 12.51 -1.68
C LYS A 53 11.78 13.13 -0.29
N VAL A 54 10.60 13.05 0.33
CA VAL A 54 10.33 13.65 1.65
C VAL A 54 10.85 12.78 2.80
N ILE A 55 10.70 11.46 2.69
CA ILE A 55 11.00 10.52 3.78
C ILE A 55 12.43 10.68 4.33
N PRO A 56 13.51 10.59 3.53
CA PRO A 56 14.87 10.64 4.08
C PRO A 56 15.20 11.95 4.79
N VAL A 57 14.67 13.06 4.27
CA VAL A 57 14.82 14.38 4.90
C VAL A 57 14.11 14.39 6.24
N PHE A 58 12.86 13.92 6.29
CA PHE A 58 12.10 13.84 7.52
C PHE A 58 12.74 12.91 8.56
N GLU A 59 13.28 11.76 8.16
CA GLU A 59 14.00 10.85 9.07
C GLU A 59 15.22 11.51 9.72
N GLN A 60 15.83 12.49 9.06
CA GLN A 60 16.99 13.22 9.58
C GLN A 60 16.57 14.43 10.43
N THR A 61 15.56 15.18 9.99
CA THR A 61 15.15 16.45 10.61
C THR A 61 14.04 16.30 11.66
N HIS A 62 13.33 15.17 11.64
CA HIS A 62 12.11 14.91 12.40
C HIS A 62 11.04 16.01 12.25
N SER A 63 11.03 16.70 11.11
CA SER A 63 10.12 17.82 10.85
C SER A 63 9.87 17.98 9.37
N LEU A 64 8.63 18.35 9.03
CA LEU A 64 8.26 18.74 7.67
C LEU A 64 8.37 20.26 7.54
N THR A 65 8.97 20.71 6.43
CA THR A 65 8.81 22.10 5.99
C THR A 65 7.40 22.31 5.45
N GLU A 66 6.95 23.57 5.39
CA GLU A 66 5.64 23.89 4.81
C GLU A 66 5.54 23.44 3.34
N THR A 67 6.62 23.55 2.57
CA THR A 67 6.68 23.03 1.20
C THR A 67 6.46 21.51 1.15
N GLN A 68 7.07 20.75 2.07
CA GLN A 68 6.87 19.30 2.14
C GLN A 68 5.45 18.94 2.57
N LYS A 69 4.82 19.70 3.48
CA LYS A 69 3.42 19.49 3.85
C LYS A 69 2.49 19.72 2.66
N VAL A 70 2.64 20.83 1.94
CA VAL A 70 1.84 21.12 0.74
C VAL A 70 2.04 20.03 -0.32
N GLN A 71 3.27 19.56 -0.51
CA GLN A 71 3.55 18.45 -1.42
C GLN A 71 2.81 17.18 -0.99
N LEU A 72 2.90 16.79 0.29
CA LEU A 72 2.21 15.61 0.82
C LEU A 72 0.68 15.75 0.79
N GLN A 73 0.15 16.96 0.94
CA GLN A 73 -1.26 17.27 0.78
C GLN A 73 -1.72 16.98 -0.65
N VAL A 74 -1.03 17.54 -1.64
CA VAL A 74 -1.33 17.31 -3.07
C VAL A 74 -1.26 15.83 -3.42
N VAL A 75 -0.27 15.11 -2.88
CA VAL A 75 -0.17 13.66 -3.06
C VAL A 75 -1.37 12.95 -2.44
N THR A 76 -1.75 13.31 -1.21
CA THR A 76 -2.87 12.69 -0.49
C THR A 76 -4.20 12.88 -1.23
N GLU A 77 -4.46 14.07 -1.74
CA GLU A 77 -5.66 14.39 -2.53
C GLU A 77 -5.72 13.56 -3.83
N GLN A 78 -4.60 13.41 -4.53
CA GLN A 78 -4.52 12.57 -5.73
C GLN A 78 -4.70 11.08 -5.40
N VAL A 79 -4.12 10.59 -4.30
CA VAL A 79 -4.33 9.21 -3.85
C VAL A 79 -5.80 8.96 -3.53
N GLU A 80 -6.49 9.92 -2.90
CA GLU A 80 -7.93 9.81 -2.63
C GLU A 80 -8.74 9.67 -3.92
N GLN A 81 -8.46 10.51 -4.91
CA GLN A 81 -9.09 10.41 -6.23
C GLN A 81 -8.82 9.05 -6.90
N LEU A 82 -7.57 8.58 -6.86
CA LEU A 82 -7.18 7.29 -7.43
C LEU A 82 -7.88 6.12 -6.72
N MET A 83 -8.08 6.20 -5.41
CA MET A 83 -8.73 5.16 -4.61
C MET A 83 -10.23 5.01 -4.90
N GLN A 84 -10.91 6.05 -5.41
CA GLN A 84 -12.33 5.99 -5.76
C GLN A 84 -12.65 4.91 -6.80
N SER A 85 -11.73 4.67 -7.74
CA SER A 85 -11.87 3.67 -8.79
C SER A 85 -11.11 2.36 -8.54
N TYR A 86 -10.47 2.23 -7.38
CA TYR A 86 -9.64 1.07 -7.04
C TYR A 86 -10.46 -0.23 -6.92
N PHE A 87 -11.63 -0.18 -6.27
CA PHE A 87 -12.55 -1.31 -6.17
C PHE A 87 -13.55 -1.30 -7.33
N LYS A 88 -13.39 -2.20 -8.30
CA LYS A 88 -14.24 -2.28 -9.50
C LYS A 88 -15.58 -2.94 -9.18
N PRO A 89 -16.72 -2.45 -9.73
CA PRO A 89 -18.06 -2.99 -9.46
C PRO A 89 -18.45 -4.23 -10.29
N MET A 90 -17.60 -4.71 -11.20
CA MET A 90 -17.92 -5.78 -12.16
C MET A 90 -17.38 -7.16 -11.76
N ALA A 91 -17.75 -8.18 -12.56
CA ALA A 91 -17.47 -9.60 -12.35
C ALA A 91 -16.06 -9.89 -11.82
N VAL A 92 -16.01 -10.60 -10.69
CA VAL A 92 -14.82 -10.84 -9.90
C VAL A 92 -14.02 -11.99 -10.54
N SER A 93 -13.19 -11.67 -11.54
CA SER A 93 -12.25 -12.65 -12.11
C SER A 93 -11.18 -13.04 -11.09
N PHE A 94 -10.56 -14.21 -11.25
CA PHE A 94 -9.45 -14.62 -10.38
C PHE A 94 -8.30 -13.60 -10.43
N THR A 95 -8.02 -13.06 -11.61
CA THR A 95 -7.00 -12.03 -11.81
C THR A 95 -7.31 -10.75 -11.03
N TYR A 96 -8.58 -10.34 -11.01
CA TYR A 96 -9.03 -9.21 -10.21
C TYR A 96 -8.83 -9.48 -8.70
N LYS A 97 -9.22 -10.66 -8.22
CA LYS A 97 -8.98 -11.06 -6.81
C LYS A 97 -7.50 -11.03 -6.47
N LEU A 98 -6.67 -11.60 -7.33
CA LEU A 98 -5.22 -11.66 -7.16
C LEU A 98 -4.61 -10.26 -7.07
N ALA A 99 -5.04 -9.34 -7.93
CA ALA A 99 -4.57 -7.95 -7.90
C ALA A 99 -4.96 -7.25 -6.59
N ILE A 100 -6.21 -7.36 -6.14
CA ILE A 100 -6.72 -6.72 -4.91
C ILE A 100 -6.09 -7.30 -3.64
N VAL A 101 -5.89 -8.62 -3.61
CA VAL A 101 -5.25 -9.29 -2.49
C VAL A 101 -3.76 -8.99 -2.45
N GLY A 102 -3.10 -9.10 -3.60
CA GLY A 102 -1.67 -8.80 -3.72
C GLY A 102 -1.36 -7.39 -3.27
N SER A 103 -2.04 -6.39 -3.82
CA SER A 103 -1.86 -5.00 -3.42
C SER A 103 -2.13 -4.74 -1.94
N SER A 104 -3.14 -5.39 -1.34
CA SER A 104 -3.44 -5.26 0.08
C SER A 104 -2.30 -5.83 0.94
N LEU A 105 -1.79 -7.01 0.60
CA LEU A 105 -0.67 -7.65 1.31
C LEU A 105 0.61 -6.82 1.22
N TYR A 106 0.97 -6.31 0.03
CA TYR A 106 2.15 -5.46 -0.13
C TYR A 106 2.00 -4.12 0.59
N ALA A 107 0.80 -3.52 0.58
CA ALA A 107 0.51 -2.29 1.31
C ALA A 107 0.66 -2.50 2.82
N GLU A 108 0.08 -3.57 3.36
CA GLU A 108 0.19 -3.92 4.78
C GLU A 108 1.62 -4.27 5.19
N GLN A 109 2.37 -4.97 4.32
CA GLN A 109 3.80 -5.21 4.51
C GLN A 109 4.58 -3.89 4.59
N LYS A 110 4.28 -2.94 3.68
CA LYS A 110 4.91 -1.61 3.65
C LYS A 110 4.62 -0.81 4.92
N VAL A 111 3.36 -0.79 5.37
CA VAL A 111 2.96 -0.14 6.62
C VAL A 111 3.64 -0.80 7.83
N ASN A 112 3.66 -2.14 7.88
CA ASN A 112 4.32 -2.88 8.95
C ASN A 112 5.82 -2.55 9.04
N ALA A 113 6.51 -2.51 7.90
CA ALA A 113 7.92 -2.10 7.83
C ALA A 113 8.12 -0.64 8.27
N GLY A 114 7.22 0.26 7.86
CA GLY A 114 7.23 1.66 8.28
C GLY A 114 7.05 1.85 9.80
N ILE A 115 6.20 1.05 10.44
CA ILE A 115 6.00 1.07 11.90
C ILE A 115 7.25 0.58 12.65
N ILE A 116 7.89 -0.49 12.17
CA ILE A 116 9.17 -0.97 12.74
C ILE A 116 10.23 0.12 12.61
N ARG A 117 10.35 0.70 11.41
CA ARG A 117 11.30 1.78 11.11
C ARG A 117 11.09 3.03 11.97
N LEU A 118 9.84 3.40 12.23
CA LEU A 118 9.48 4.45 13.18
C LEU A 118 10.04 4.15 14.58
N GLY A 119 9.91 2.91 15.04
CA GLY A 119 10.50 2.44 16.30
C GLY A 119 12.00 2.71 16.39
N GLU A 120 12.73 2.39 15.33
CA GLU A 120 14.18 2.59 15.23
C GLU A 120 14.55 4.07 15.26
N ILE A 121 13.90 4.90 14.45
CA ILE A 121 14.21 6.33 14.28
C ILE A 121 13.91 7.11 15.55
N PHE A 122 12.71 6.91 16.12
CA PHE A 122 12.24 7.67 17.28
C PHE A 122 12.58 7.02 18.62
N LYS A 123 13.25 5.84 18.60
CA LYS A 123 13.59 5.04 19.78
C LYS A 123 12.37 4.75 20.65
N VAL A 124 11.26 4.38 20.00
CA VAL A 124 10.01 4.00 20.67
C VAL A 124 9.85 2.49 20.58
N GLU A 125 9.31 1.90 21.65
CA GLU A 125 9.05 0.48 21.68
C GLU A 125 7.92 0.13 20.69
N VAL A 126 8.24 -0.75 19.74
CA VAL A 126 7.28 -1.29 18.79
C VAL A 126 6.87 -2.68 19.26
N ASN A 127 5.56 -2.93 19.31
CA ASN A 127 5.03 -4.22 19.73
C ASN A 127 5.67 -5.36 18.91
N THR A 128 6.10 -6.41 19.60
CA THR A 128 6.71 -7.62 19.00
C THR A 128 5.87 -8.27 17.91
N ASP A 129 4.55 -8.05 17.92
CA ASP A 129 3.64 -8.55 16.89
C ASP A 129 3.97 -7.98 15.50
N PHE A 130 4.40 -6.72 15.38
CA PHE A 130 4.82 -6.15 14.09
C PHE A 130 6.04 -6.88 13.52
N HIS A 131 6.98 -7.28 14.38
CA HIS A 131 8.16 -8.04 13.99
C HIS A 131 7.79 -9.46 13.56
N ARG A 132 6.86 -10.11 14.28
CA ARG A 132 6.34 -11.43 13.91
C ARG A 132 5.58 -11.42 12.58
N ARG A 133 4.87 -10.33 12.29
CA ARG A 133 4.11 -10.15 11.03
C ARG A 133 5.00 -10.03 9.80
N VAL A 134 6.31 -9.75 9.93
CA VAL A 134 7.24 -9.72 8.79
C VAL A 134 7.20 -11.03 8.01
N GLN A 135 7.38 -12.16 8.70
CA GLN A 135 7.36 -13.49 8.07
C GLN A 135 5.98 -13.82 7.47
N PHE A 136 4.91 -13.39 8.13
CA PHE A 136 3.53 -13.57 7.65
C PHE A 136 3.32 -12.92 6.29
N TYR A 137 3.77 -11.67 6.12
CA TYR A 137 3.64 -10.95 4.86
C TYR A 137 4.58 -11.51 3.79
N GLU A 138 5.85 -11.77 4.12
CA GLU A 138 6.82 -12.33 3.17
C GLU A 138 6.35 -13.66 2.56
N GLN A 139 5.77 -14.54 3.35
CA GLN A 139 5.26 -15.82 2.85
C GLN A 139 4.09 -15.63 1.89
N ARG A 140 3.18 -14.71 2.20
CA ARG A 140 1.99 -14.45 1.38
C ARG A 140 2.33 -13.70 0.10
N THR A 141 3.21 -12.70 0.17
CA THR A 141 3.65 -11.97 -1.03
C THR A 141 4.43 -12.87 -1.98
N LYS A 142 5.26 -13.80 -1.49
CA LYS A 142 5.87 -14.86 -2.32
C LYS A 142 4.84 -15.72 -3.05
N MET A 143 3.74 -16.07 -2.37
CA MET A 143 2.66 -16.82 -3.01
C MET A 143 1.96 -15.98 -4.10
N ILE A 144 1.74 -14.68 -3.86
CA ILE A 144 1.21 -13.77 -4.87
C ILE A 144 2.15 -13.68 -6.07
N ASP A 145 3.45 -13.46 -5.84
CA ASP A 145 4.46 -13.40 -6.89
C ASP A 145 4.49 -14.68 -7.74
N TYR A 146 4.41 -15.84 -7.10
CA TYR A 146 4.31 -17.12 -7.79
C TYR A 146 3.07 -17.19 -8.69
N LEU A 147 1.90 -16.82 -8.19
CA LEU A 147 0.65 -16.86 -8.96
C LEU A 147 0.66 -15.87 -10.13
N VAL A 148 1.16 -14.66 -9.90
CA VAL A 148 1.35 -13.65 -10.96
C VAL A 148 2.31 -14.17 -12.03
N GLY A 149 3.41 -14.80 -11.63
CA GLY A 149 4.36 -15.43 -12.56
C GLY A 149 3.72 -16.54 -13.39
N MET A 150 2.94 -17.42 -12.77
CA MET A 150 2.21 -18.48 -13.47
C MET A 150 1.22 -17.92 -14.51
N LEU A 151 0.46 -16.88 -14.15
CA LEU A 151 -0.47 -16.22 -15.09
C LEU A 151 0.27 -15.51 -16.22
N HIS A 152 1.38 -14.83 -15.91
CA HIS A 152 2.21 -14.16 -16.91
C HIS A 152 2.75 -15.16 -17.96
N GLU A 153 3.16 -16.35 -17.50
CA GLU A 153 3.61 -17.45 -18.35
C GLU A 153 2.46 -18.25 -19.00
N LYS A 154 1.20 -17.84 -18.78
CA LYS A 154 -0.02 -18.51 -19.26
C LYS A 154 -0.13 -19.99 -18.83
N LYS A 155 0.40 -20.31 -17.65
CA LYS A 155 0.31 -21.64 -17.04
C LYS A 155 -0.97 -21.77 -16.22
N GLU A 156 -1.52 -22.98 -16.19
CA GLU A 156 -2.63 -23.28 -15.30
C GLU A 156 -2.19 -23.23 -13.83
N ILE A 157 -3.05 -22.63 -12.99
CA ILE A 157 -2.86 -22.60 -11.55
C ILE A 157 -3.68 -23.74 -10.94
N GLU A 158 -3.02 -24.57 -10.15
CA GLU A 158 -3.70 -25.63 -9.40
C GLU A 158 -4.70 -25.02 -8.41
N GLU A 159 -5.88 -25.64 -8.31
CA GLU A 159 -7.00 -25.09 -7.55
C GLU A 159 -6.69 -24.88 -6.06
N GLN A 160 -5.79 -25.69 -5.51
CA GLN A 160 -5.31 -25.53 -4.13
C GLN A 160 -4.66 -24.18 -3.85
N PHE A 161 -4.02 -23.56 -4.85
CA PHE A 161 -3.41 -22.24 -4.70
C PHE A 161 -4.39 -21.09 -4.94
N LYS A 162 -5.56 -21.35 -5.53
CA LYS A 162 -6.61 -20.32 -5.70
C LYS A 162 -7.42 -20.11 -4.43
N LYS A 163 -7.69 -21.18 -3.67
CA LYS A 163 -8.52 -21.12 -2.45
C LYS A 163 -8.10 -20.05 -1.43
N PRO A 164 -6.80 -19.86 -1.10
CA PRO A 164 -6.42 -18.83 -0.15
C PRO A 164 -6.69 -17.41 -0.67
N VAL A 165 -6.56 -17.19 -1.99
CA VAL A 165 -6.83 -15.88 -2.62
C VAL A 165 -8.30 -15.51 -2.47
N ASP A 166 -9.22 -16.47 -2.62
CA ASP A 166 -10.65 -16.21 -2.40
C ASP A 166 -10.94 -15.76 -0.97
N SER A 167 -10.42 -16.49 0.01
CA SER A 167 -10.60 -16.13 1.43
C SER A 167 -10.00 -14.75 1.74
N TRP A 168 -8.79 -14.46 1.26
CA TRP A 168 -8.16 -13.15 1.48
C TRP A 168 -8.90 -12.03 0.76
N PHE A 169 -9.45 -12.29 -0.42
CA PHE A 169 -10.24 -11.32 -1.15
C PHE A 169 -11.51 -10.96 -0.37
N ASP A 170 -12.22 -11.95 0.16
CA ASP A 170 -13.40 -11.71 1.00
C ASP A 170 -13.05 -10.88 2.22
N ASP A 171 -11.91 -11.14 2.87
CA ASP A 171 -11.42 -10.36 4.00
C ASP A 171 -11.16 -8.90 3.62
N VAL A 172 -10.53 -8.64 2.47
CA VAL A 172 -10.29 -7.29 1.96
C VAL A 172 -11.61 -6.59 1.64
N MET A 173 -12.55 -7.28 0.99
CA MET A 173 -13.84 -6.71 0.61
C MET A 173 -14.71 -6.37 1.83
N ARG A 174 -14.68 -7.19 2.90
CA ARG A 174 -15.35 -6.87 4.17
C ARG A 174 -14.80 -5.59 4.82
N ASN A 175 -13.55 -5.23 4.53
CA ASN A 175 -12.89 -4.04 5.06
C ASN A 175 -12.83 -2.86 4.08
N LYS A 176 -13.45 -2.97 2.90
CA LYS A 176 -13.37 -1.97 1.82
C LYS A 176 -13.69 -0.56 2.30
N ASP A 177 -14.79 -0.38 3.04
CA ASP A 177 -15.23 0.94 3.47
C ASP A 177 -14.26 1.55 4.50
N PHE A 178 -13.70 0.72 5.38
CA PHE A 178 -12.65 1.15 6.30
C PHE A 178 -11.41 1.62 5.55
N ILE A 179 -10.95 0.85 4.55
CA ILE A 179 -9.82 1.22 3.68
C ILE A 179 -10.08 2.56 2.99
N LEU A 180 -11.28 2.80 2.47
CA LEU A 180 -11.60 4.07 1.82
C LEU A 180 -11.73 5.23 2.81
N SER A 181 -12.13 4.97 4.05
CA SER A 181 -12.28 6.01 5.08
C SER A 181 -10.95 6.41 5.74
N ASP A 182 -10.03 5.46 5.87
CA ASP A 182 -8.80 5.62 6.65
C ASP A 182 -7.79 6.55 5.97
N ILE A 183 -7.89 6.73 4.65
CA ILE A 183 -7.13 7.75 3.90
C ILE A 183 -7.34 9.17 4.45
N LYS A 184 -8.53 9.47 4.99
CA LYS A 184 -8.87 10.80 5.52
C LYS A 184 -8.05 11.16 6.76
N GLN A 185 -7.53 10.18 7.48
CA GLN A 185 -6.70 10.40 8.66
C GLN A 185 -5.28 10.86 8.29
N ILE A 186 -4.83 10.66 7.04
CA ILE A 186 -3.47 11.03 6.61
C ILE A 186 -3.22 12.52 6.80
N GLY A 187 -4.15 13.39 6.40
CA GLY A 187 -4.04 14.83 6.59
C GLY A 187 -3.95 15.23 8.06
N GLU A 188 -4.79 14.65 8.91
CA GLU A 188 -4.78 14.89 10.36
C GLU A 188 -3.47 14.43 11.03
N LEU A 189 -2.86 13.35 10.52
CA LEU A 189 -1.59 12.82 11.00
C LEU A 189 -0.41 13.71 10.58
N ILE A 190 -0.40 14.17 9.34
CA ILE A 190 0.68 15.00 8.77
C ILE A 190 0.57 16.47 9.23
N GLY A 191 -0.65 16.95 9.46
CA GLY A 191 -0.94 18.30 9.96
C GLY A 191 -1.17 19.33 8.85
N PHE A 192 -2.01 18.98 7.87
CA PHE A 192 -2.61 19.89 6.89
C PHE A 192 -4.13 19.70 6.83
#